data_AF-A0A9Q0WB79-F1
#
_entry.id   AF-A0A9Q0WB79-F1
#
_cell.length_a   1.000
_cell.length_b   1.000
_cell.length_c   1.000
_cell.angle_alpha   90.00
_cell.angle_beta   90.00
_cell.angle_gamma   90.00
#
_symmetry.space_group_name_H-M   'P 1'
#
loop_
_entity.id
_entity.type
_entity.pdbx_description
1 polymer ?
#
loop_
_entity_poly.entity_id
_entity_poly.type
_entity_poly.pdbx_seq_one_letter_code
_entity_poly.pdbx_strand_id
1 'polypeptide(L)'
;MEGTATTDTVSDSDFLKEFYIPNYILVPESKPDSTPPPQLPQCPVLVFINSKSGGQLGADLFKTYSTLLNENQVIDLGKEPPDLVLRRIYLNLEKLKSNDEFAAKIQEKLRIIVAGGDGTAGWLLGVICDLKLSHPLPIATMPLGTGNNLPFAFGWGKKNPGTDVQAVMSFMKKVKNAKEMKIDNWHILMRMRAPKEGSCDPIAPLEPPLELPHSLHAVHRVSPTDDLNMVCSLHCFEELSKTFLGHHSAFYQETAFDIRAKSSSNCLLEPRHYFSSLSN
;
A
#
# COMPACT_ATOMS: atom_id res chain seq x y z
N MET A 1 19.18 -42.21 -19.97
CA MET A 1 18.99 -40.79 -20.35
C MET A 1 18.50 -40.10 -19.10
N GLU A 2 19.42 -39.56 -18.31
CA GLU A 2 19.07 -38.95 -17.03
C GLU A 2 20.03 -37.80 -16.82
N GLY A 3 19.48 -36.59 -16.86
CA GLY A 3 20.25 -35.36 -16.79
C GLY A 3 19.38 -34.19 -17.21
N THR A 4 18.85 -33.47 -16.23
CA THR A 4 18.53 -32.02 -16.21
C THR A 4 17.55 -31.74 -15.05
N ALA A 5 18.06 -31.39 -13.86
CA ALA A 5 17.24 -30.86 -12.75
C ALA A 5 18.00 -29.94 -11.77
N THR A 6 19.26 -29.60 -12.02
CA THR A 6 20.14 -28.90 -11.04
C THR A 6 20.45 -27.45 -11.39
N THR A 7 20.14 -26.97 -12.60
CA THR A 7 20.42 -25.59 -13.03
C THR A 7 19.37 -24.59 -12.58
N ASP A 8 18.10 -25.00 -12.51
CA ASP A 8 16.99 -24.07 -12.28
C ASP A 8 16.92 -23.61 -10.81
N THR A 9 17.17 -24.54 -9.88
CA THR A 9 17.06 -24.29 -8.43
C THR A 9 18.13 -23.34 -7.88
N VAL A 10 19.35 -23.38 -8.42
CA VAL A 10 20.44 -22.46 -8.03
C VAL A 10 20.12 -21.05 -8.53
N SER A 11 19.60 -20.94 -9.77
CA SER A 11 19.23 -19.65 -10.36
C SER A 11 18.05 -18.99 -9.62
N ASP A 12 17.08 -19.80 -9.17
CA ASP A 12 15.94 -19.33 -8.40
C ASP A 12 16.36 -18.84 -7.01
N SER A 13 17.30 -19.54 -6.34
CA SER A 13 17.83 -19.12 -5.04
C SER A 13 18.56 -17.78 -5.14
N ASP A 14 19.38 -17.59 -6.17
CA ASP A 14 20.12 -16.34 -6.36
C ASP A 14 19.18 -15.18 -6.72
N PHE A 15 18.11 -15.45 -7.49
CA PHE A 15 17.06 -14.48 -7.76
C PHE A 15 16.32 -14.04 -6.49
N LEU A 16 15.93 -14.98 -5.61
CA LEU A 16 15.19 -14.64 -4.38
C LEU A 16 16.03 -13.80 -3.39
N LYS A 17 17.36 -13.98 -3.37
CA LYS A 17 18.26 -13.15 -2.55
C LYS A 17 18.19 -11.67 -2.92
N GLU A 18 17.80 -11.32 -4.14
CA GLU A 18 17.67 -9.92 -4.56
C GLU A 18 16.52 -9.17 -3.87
N PHE A 19 15.58 -9.91 -3.24
CA PHE A 19 14.38 -9.38 -2.59
C PHE A 19 14.38 -9.56 -1.07
N TYR A 20 15.34 -10.29 -0.54
CA TYR A 20 15.38 -10.72 0.86
C TYR A 20 15.66 -9.54 1.80
N ILE A 21 14.95 -9.51 2.94
CA ILE A 21 15.20 -8.56 4.04
C ILE A 21 15.50 -9.37 5.32
N PRO A 22 16.66 -9.14 5.97
CA PRO A 22 17.02 -9.81 7.22
C PRO A 22 16.04 -9.55 8.37
N ASN A 23 15.92 -10.53 9.28
CA ASN A 23 15.01 -10.45 10.42
C ASN A 23 15.30 -9.28 11.36
N TYR A 24 16.58 -8.95 11.63
CA TYR A 24 16.96 -7.83 12.50
C TYR A 24 16.47 -6.46 12.01
N ILE A 25 16.15 -6.34 10.72
CA ILE A 25 15.53 -5.14 10.15
C ILE A 25 14.02 -5.15 10.37
N LEU A 26 13.36 -6.29 10.23
CA LEU A 26 11.90 -6.44 10.26
C LEU A 26 11.34 -6.51 11.70
N VAL A 27 12.10 -7.15 12.59
CA VAL A 27 11.74 -7.41 13.98
C VAL A 27 12.74 -6.69 14.88
N PRO A 28 12.30 -5.61 15.58
CA PRO A 28 13.14 -4.89 16.53
C PRO A 28 13.78 -5.83 17.55
N GLU A 29 15.02 -5.52 17.95
CA GLU A 29 15.78 -6.25 18.98
C GLU A 29 16.13 -7.71 18.66
N SER A 30 15.79 -8.21 17.48
CA SER A 30 16.28 -9.51 17.03
C SER A 30 17.77 -9.43 16.66
N LYS A 31 18.51 -10.50 16.99
CA LYS A 31 19.96 -10.54 16.71
C LYS A 31 20.18 -10.66 15.20
N PRO A 32 21.20 -9.99 14.64
CA PRO A 32 21.60 -10.26 13.27
C PRO A 32 21.95 -11.75 13.15
N ASP A 33 21.51 -12.38 12.05
CA ASP A 33 21.81 -13.78 11.80
C ASP A 33 23.34 -14.00 11.82
N SER A 34 23.79 -15.12 12.37
CA SER A 34 25.21 -15.44 12.56
C SER A 34 26.02 -15.55 11.26
N THR A 35 25.35 -15.47 10.12
CA THR A 35 25.95 -15.42 8.77
C THR A 35 25.95 -13.97 8.27
N PRO A 36 27.09 -13.46 7.76
CA PRO A 36 27.12 -12.12 7.16
C PRO A 36 26.01 -12.02 6.11
N PRO A 37 25.30 -10.87 6.04
CA PRO A 37 24.22 -10.73 5.09
C PRO A 37 24.77 -11.01 3.68
N PRO A 38 24.10 -11.86 2.89
CA PRO A 38 24.49 -12.07 1.51
C PRO A 38 24.48 -10.71 0.78
N GLN A 39 25.11 -10.67 -0.40
CA GLN A 39 25.19 -9.49 -1.27
C GLN A 39 23.96 -8.58 -1.15
N LEU A 40 24.20 -7.27 -1.00
CA LEU A 40 23.14 -6.27 -0.80
C LEU A 40 22.01 -6.48 -1.83
N PRO A 41 20.76 -6.73 -1.39
CA PRO A 41 19.66 -6.98 -2.30
C PRO A 41 19.42 -5.76 -3.17
N GLN A 42 19.21 -5.99 -4.47
CA GLN A 42 18.96 -4.91 -5.42
C GLN A 42 17.55 -4.34 -5.27
N CYS A 43 16.61 -5.13 -4.78
CA CYS A 43 15.18 -4.81 -4.74
C CYS A 43 14.51 -5.45 -3.51
N PRO A 44 14.91 -5.09 -2.27
CA PRO A 44 14.24 -5.59 -1.07
C PRO A 44 12.74 -5.29 -1.11
N VAL A 45 11.90 -6.27 -0.78
CA VAL A 45 10.44 -6.15 -0.92
C VAL A 45 9.71 -6.49 0.39
N LEU A 46 8.72 -5.66 0.74
CA LEU A 46 7.69 -6.01 1.72
C LEU A 46 6.37 -6.32 0.99
N VAL A 47 5.73 -7.42 1.35
CA VAL A 47 4.50 -7.89 0.71
C VAL A 47 3.34 -7.78 1.68
N PHE A 48 2.37 -6.94 1.38
CA PHE A 48 1.11 -6.82 2.12
C PHE A 48 0.01 -7.53 1.34
N ILE A 49 -0.67 -8.49 1.97
CA ILE A 49 -1.68 -9.32 1.32
C ILE A 49 -2.96 -9.26 2.14
N ASN A 50 -4.07 -8.96 1.48
CA ASN A 50 -5.38 -9.18 2.08
C ASN A 50 -5.82 -10.62 1.79
N SER A 51 -5.62 -11.53 2.74
CA SER A 51 -5.90 -12.97 2.58
C SER A 51 -7.37 -13.28 2.25
N LYS A 52 -8.30 -12.38 2.60
CA LYS A 52 -9.73 -12.51 2.34
C LYS A 52 -10.14 -12.03 0.93
N SER A 53 -9.25 -11.36 0.19
CA SER A 53 -9.55 -10.85 -1.15
C SER A 53 -9.45 -11.91 -2.24
N GLY A 54 -10.16 -11.66 -3.35
CA GLY A 54 -10.02 -12.46 -4.58
C GLY A 54 -10.59 -13.88 -4.52
N GLY A 55 -11.49 -14.21 -3.58
CA GLY A 55 -12.13 -15.53 -3.54
C GLY A 55 -11.14 -16.67 -3.25
N GLN A 56 -10.40 -16.56 -2.14
CA GLN A 56 -9.33 -17.45 -1.67
C GLN A 56 -7.96 -17.27 -2.36
N LEU A 57 -7.86 -16.54 -3.47
CA LEU A 57 -6.57 -16.24 -4.11
C LEU A 57 -5.58 -15.52 -3.17
N GLY A 58 -6.06 -14.64 -2.29
CA GLY A 58 -5.21 -13.96 -1.30
C GLY A 58 -4.58 -14.91 -0.29
N ALA A 59 -5.31 -15.92 0.18
CA ALA A 59 -4.79 -16.92 1.11
C ALA A 59 -3.71 -17.79 0.46
N ASP A 60 -3.88 -18.16 -0.80
CA ASP A 60 -2.89 -18.94 -1.53
C ASP A 60 -1.66 -18.12 -1.89
N LEU A 61 -1.82 -16.85 -2.27
CA LEU A 61 -0.67 -15.95 -2.42
C LEU A 61 0.11 -15.79 -1.12
N PHE A 62 -0.57 -15.64 0.02
CA PHE A 62 0.10 -15.54 1.31
C PHE A 62 1.00 -16.75 1.58
N LYS A 63 0.50 -17.96 1.32
CA LYS A 63 1.29 -19.19 1.44
C LYS A 63 2.48 -19.16 0.49
N THR A 64 2.26 -18.88 -0.79
CA THR A 64 3.33 -18.90 -1.80
C THR A 64 4.42 -17.88 -1.50
N TYR A 65 4.07 -16.62 -1.20
CA TYR A 65 5.06 -15.61 -0.81
C TYR A 65 5.81 -16.01 0.46
N SER A 66 5.13 -16.57 1.47
CA SER A 66 5.78 -17.02 2.71
C SER A 66 6.74 -18.21 2.52
N THR A 67 6.58 -18.99 1.44
CA THR A 67 7.55 -20.04 1.07
C THR A 67 8.77 -19.51 0.33
N LEU A 68 8.66 -18.35 -0.33
CA LEU A 68 9.71 -17.78 -1.18
C LEU A 68 10.53 -16.69 -0.49
N LEU A 69 9.92 -15.98 0.45
CA LEU A 69 10.52 -14.87 1.18
C LEU A 69 10.61 -15.20 2.68
N ASN A 70 11.29 -14.34 3.42
CA ASN A 70 11.23 -14.36 4.87
C ASN A 70 9.76 -14.19 5.33
N GLU A 71 9.32 -15.01 6.29
CA GLU A 71 7.96 -14.96 6.85
C GLU A 71 7.58 -13.55 7.36
N ASN A 72 8.55 -12.81 7.91
CA ASN A 72 8.34 -11.45 8.41
C ASN A 72 8.25 -10.39 7.30
N GLN A 73 8.57 -10.74 6.04
CA GLN A 73 8.37 -9.87 4.87
C GLN A 73 6.94 -9.97 4.31
N VAL A 74 6.17 -10.99 4.71
CA VAL A 74 4.85 -11.28 4.16
C VAL A 74 3.79 -11.03 5.22
N ILE A 75 3.03 -9.95 5.04
CA ILE A 75 2.13 -9.40 6.03
C ILE A 75 0.69 -9.64 5.60
N ASP A 76 -0.08 -10.33 6.44
CA ASP A 76 -1.52 -10.48 6.26
C ASP A 76 -2.25 -9.27 6.86
N LEU A 77 -2.81 -8.43 5.99
CA LEU A 77 -3.59 -7.24 6.34
C LEU A 77 -4.88 -7.57 7.10
N GLY A 78 -5.34 -8.82 7.06
CA GLY A 78 -6.45 -9.28 7.87
C GLY A 78 -6.08 -9.56 9.33
N LYS A 79 -4.77 -9.66 9.64
CA LYS A 79 -4.25 -9.95 10.99
C LYS A 79 -3.64 -8.72 11.64
N GLU A 80 -2.84 -7.96 10.90
CA GLU A 80 -2.17 -6.76 11.40
C GLU A 80 -2.40 -5.59 10.43
N PRO A 81 -2.83 -4.42 10.92
CA PRO A 81 -3.05 -3.27 10.05
C PRO A 81 -1.70 -2.67 9.59
N PRO A 82 -1.65 -2.10 8.39
CA PRO A 82 -0.39 -1.70 7.76
C PRO A 82 0.30 -0.53 8.49
N ASP A 83 -0.43 0.30 9.23
CA ASP A 83 0.13 1.41 10.00
C ASP A 83 1.02 0.94 11.14
N LEU A 84 0.61 -0.08 11.88
CA LEU A 84 1.43 -0.65 12.95
C LEU A 84 2.70 -1.30 12.38
N VAL A 85 2.54 -2.07 11.31
CA VAL A 85 3.63 -2.77 10.63
C VAL A 85 4.66 -1.79 10.08
N LEU A 86 4.22 -0.81 9.30
CA LEU A 86 5.10 0.18 8.70
C LEU A 86 5.78 1.02 9.78
N ARG A 87 5.05 1.51 10.80
CA ARG A 87 5.68 2.24 11.91
C ARG A 87 6.77 1.41 12.59
N ARG A 88 6.51 0.14 12.90
CA ARG A 88 7.48 -0.77 13.51
C ARG A 88 8.76 -0.87 12.66
N ILE A 89 8.61 -1.20 11.38
CA ILE A 89 9.75 -1.44 10.48
C ILE A 89 10.53 -0.14 10.23
N TYR A 90 9.85 0.97 9.95
CA TYR A 90 10.52 2.25 9.69
C TYR A 90 11.22 2.81 10.92
N LEU A 91 10.60 2.75 12.11
CA LEU A 91 11.26 3.17 13.34
C LEU A 91 12.51 2.32 13.63
N ASN A 92 12.50 1.04 13.28
CA ASN A 92 13.66 0.18 13.42
C ASN A 92 14.76 0.53 12.40
N LEU A 93 14.40 0.68 11.12
CA LEU A 93 15.32 1.13 10.06
C LEU A 93 15.98 2.48 10.40
N GLU A 94 15.20 3.44 10.89
CA GLU A 94 15.69 4.76 11.29
C GLU A 94 16.67 4.71 12.46
N LYS A 95 16.54 3.72 13.36
CA LYS A 95 17.53 3.48 14.42
C LYS A 95 18.80 2.83 13.88
N LEU A 96 18.65 1.86 12.98
CA LEU A 96 19.77 1.08 12.44
C LEU A 96 20.63 1.88 11.45
N LYS A 97 20.03 2.74 10.61
CA LYS A 97 20.72 3.45 9.52
C LYS A 97 21.94 4.28 9.93
N SER A 98 22.01 4.70 11.20
CA SER A 98 23.14 5.51 11.69
C SER A 98 24.42 4.69 11.90
N ASN A 99 24.27 3.39 12.15
CA ASN A 99 25.38 2.48 12.50
C ASN A 99 25.51 1.29 11.55
N ASP A 100 24.54 1.09 10.67
CA ASP A 100 24.46 -0.03 9.74
C ASP A 100 24.19 0.46 8.31
N GLU A 101 25.26 0.49 7.49
CA GLU A 101 25.18 0.85 6.07
C GLU A 101 24.27 -0.11 5.29
N PHE A 102 24.20 -1.37 5.69
CA PHE A 102 23.33 -2.35 5.05
C PHE A 102 21.86 -1.96 5.26
N ALA A 103 21.46 -1.64 6.49
CA ALA A 103 20.10 -1.18 6.79
C ALA A 103 19.74 0.12 6.06
N ALA A 104 20.67 1.08 5.98
CA ALA A 104 20.47 2.31 5.22
C ALA A 104 20.21 2.02 3.72
N LYS A 105 20.99 1.12 3.12
CA LYS A 105 20.83 0.72 1.71
C LYS A 105 19.55 -0.07 1.46
N ILE A 106 19.09 -0.86 2.42
CA ILE A 106 17.78 -1.52 2.37
C ILE A 106 16.67 -0.46 2.32
N GLN A 107 16.71 0.52 3.22
CA GLN A 107 15.70 1.59 3.27
C GLN A 107 15.62 2.37 1.96
N GLU A 108 16.76 2.68 1.33
CA GLU A 108 16.82 3.39 0.05
C GLU A 108 16.19 2.62 -1.13
N LYS A 109 16.26 1.28 -1.11
CA LYS A 109 15.83 0.42 -2.24
C LYS A 109 14.53 -0.33 -1.97
N LEU A 110 13.92 -0.11 -0.81
CA LEU A 110 12.75 -0.83 -0.35
C LEU A 110 11.54 -0.56 -1.24
N ARG A 111 10.92 -1.65 -1.72
CA ARG A 111 9.69 -1.61 -2.50
C ARG A 111 8.58 -2.35 -1.78
N ILE A 112 7.34 -1.97 -2.05
CA ILE A 112 6.17 -2.60 -1.47
C ILE A 112 5.35 -3.28 -2.55
N ILE A 113 4.94 -4.53 -2.31
CA ILE A 113 3.90 -5.19 -3.08
C ILE A 113 2.63 -5.20 -2.23
N VAL A 114 1.50 -4.79 -2.80
CA VAL A 114 0.18 -4.93 -2.17
C VAL A 114 -0.72 -5.82 -3.01
N ALA A 115 -1.12 -6.96 -2.47
CA ALA A 115 -2.06 -7.88 -3.10
C ALA A 115 -3.45 -7.72 -2.48
N GLY A 116 -4.38 -7.23 -3.30
CA GLY A 116 -5.73 -6.87 -2.85
C GLY A 116 -6.55 -6.24 -3.97
N GLY A 117 -7.76 -5.79 -3.64
CA GLY A 117 -8.52 -4.89 -4.52
C GLY A 117 -8.09 -3.43 -4.38
N ASP A 118 -8.67 -2.54 -5.18
CA ASP A 118 -8.38 -1.09 -5.16
C ASP A 118 -8.49 -0.48 -3.75
N GLY A 119 -9.48 -0.89 -2.95
CA GLY A 119 -9.63 -0.41 -1.57
C GLY A 119 -8.51 -0.84 -0.61
N THR A 120 -7.93 -2.03 -0.81
CA THR A 120 -6.78 -2.50 -0.01
C THR A 120 -5.53 -1.69 -0.37
N ALA A 121 -5.29 -1.47 -1.66
CA ALA A 121 -4.17 -0.65 -2.11
C ALA A 121 -4.32 0.82 -1.65
N GLY A 122 -5.53 1.39 -1.75
CA GLY A 122 -5.83 2.74 -1.25
C GLY A 122 -5.65 2.87 0.26
N TRP A 123 -6.02 1.85 1.04
CA TRP A 123 -5.81 1.85 2.49
C TRP A 123 -4.32 1.91 2.87
N LEU A 124 -3.51 1.00 2.29
CA LEU A 124 -2.07 0.97 2.51
C LEU A 124 -1.41 2.28 2.09
N LEU A 125 -1.82 2.80 0.95
CA LEU A 125 -1.31 4.06 0.43
C LEU A 125 -1.61 5.19 1.40
N GLY A 126 -2.81 5.25 1.96
CA GLY A 126 -3.10 6.30 2.92
C GLY A 126 -2.27 6.26 4.17
N VAL A 127 -2.01 5.07 4.69
CA VAL A 127 -1.06 4.90 5.78
C VAL A 127 0.32 5.42 5.41
N ILE A 128 0.85 5.12 4.22
CA ILE A 128 2.18 5.61 3.80
C ILE A 128 2.25 7.13 3.76
N CYS A 129 1.15 7.80 3.41
CA CYS A 129 1.07 9.26 3.39
C CYS A 129 1.10 9.84 4.79
N ASP A 130 0.31 9.25 5.68
CA ASP A 130 0.23 9.69 7.07
C ASP A 130 1.57 9.55 7.80
N LEU A 131 2.44 8.64 7.35
CA LEU A 131 3.77 8.43 7.92
C LEU A 131 4.80 9.50 7.54
N LYS A 132 4.53 10.35 6.54
CA LYS A 132 5.41 11.46 6.12
C LYS A 132 6.89 11.05 6.02
N LEU A 133 7.14 9.92 5.37
CA LEU A 133 8.46 9.33 5.25
C LEU A 133 9.38 10.24 4.41
N SER A 134 10.66 10.30 4.79
CA SER A 134 11.67 11.10 4.09
C SER A 134 11.97 10.59 2.68
N HIS A 135 11.75 9.29 2.44
CA HIS A 135 11.94 8.64 1.15
C HIS A 135 10.62 8.04 0.69
N PRO A 136 10.20 8.28 -0.57
CA PRO A 136 8.97 7.72 -1.10
C PRO A 136 9.11 6.20 -1.21
N LEU A 137 8.02 5.48 -0.93
CA LEU A 137 7.99 4.02 -1.01
C LEU A 137 7.28 3.58 -2.28
N PRO A 138 8.00 3.05 -3.28
CA PRO A 138 7.37 2.61 -4.50
C PRO A 138 6.46 1.40 -4.25
N ILE A 139 5.19 1.53 -4.64
CA ILE A 139 4.17 0.48 -4.45
C ILE A 139 3.85 -0.18 -5.80
N ALA A 140 3.89 -1.51 -5.83
CA ALA A 140 3.34 -2.35 -6.88
C ALA A 140 2.04 -2.99 -6.40
N THR A 141 0.98 -2.88 -7.20
CA THR A 141 -0.34 -3.40 -6.87
C THR A 141 -0.60 -4.71 -7.61
N MET A 142 -0.85 -5.79 -6.88
CA MET A 142 -1.20 -7.10 -7.42
C MET A 142 -2.73 -7.28 -7.36
N PRO A 143 -3.42 -7.42 -8.51
CA PRO A 143 -4.88 -7.43 -8.58
C PRO A 143 -5.51 -8.67 -7.94
N LEU A 144 -6.25 -8.50 -6.84
CA LEU A 144 -7.08 -9.54 -6.21
C LEU A 144 -8.55 -9.10 -6.12
N GLY A 145 -9.30 -9.25 -7.22
CA GLY A 145 -10.71 -8.87 -7.26
C GLY A 145 -11.26 -8.75 -8.68
N THR A 146 -12.48 -8.22 -8.80
CA THR A 146 -13.21 -8.01 -10.06
C THR A 146 -13.11 -6.57 -10.58
N GLY A 147 -12.85 -5.60 -9.71
CA GLY A 147 -12.70 -4.17 -10.04
C GLY A 147 -11.30 -3.66 -9.71
N ASN A 148 -10.32 -4.03 -10.53
CA ASN A 148 -8.90 -3.73 -10.30
C ASN A 148 -8.45 -2.60 -11.24
N ASN A 149 -8.90 -1.38 -10.98
CA ASN A 149 -8.57 -0.23 -11.83
C ASN A 149 -7.16 0.29 -11.56
N LEU A 150 -6.75 0.29 -10.28
CA LEU A 150 -5.44 0.79 -9.87
C LEU A 150 -4.28 -0.03 -10.47
N PRO A 151 -4.22 -1.37 -10.32
CA PRO A 151 -3.18 -2.15 -10.98
C PRO A 151 -3.26 -2.10 -12.50
N PHE A 152 -4.44 -1.90 -13.09
CA PHE A 152 -4.55 -1.72 -14.52
C PHE A 152 -3.91 -0.40 -14.98
N ALA A 153 -4.20 0.72 -14.30
CA ALA A 153 -3.65 2.03 -14.61
C ALA A 153 -2.11 2.03 -14.57
N PHE A 154 -1.51 1.37 -13.57
CA PHE A 154 -0.04 1.24 -13.46
C PHE A 154 0.58 0.13 -14.32
N GLY A 155 -0.22 -0.55 -15.16
CA GLY A 155 0.28 -1.54 -16.12
C GLY A 155 0.57 -2.93 -15.52
N TRP A 156 0.08 -3.22 -14.31
CA TRP A 156 0.12 -4.56 -13.69
C TRP A 156 -0.96 -5.52 -14.24
N GLY A 157 -1.98 -4.96 -14.91
CA GLY A 157 -3.07 -5.71 -15.53
C GLY A 157 -4.32 -5.81 -14.66
N LYS A 158 -5.43 -6.27 -15.26
CA LYS A 158 -6.74 -6.37 -14.59
C LYS A 158 -6.95 -7.67 -13.79
N LYS A 159 -6.18 -8.72 -14.10
CA LYS A 159 -6.35 -10.06 -13.53
C LYS A 159 -5.10 -10.47 -12.78
N ASN A 160 -5.28 -11.24 -11.71
CA ASN A 160 -4.18 -11.85 -10.98
C ASN A 160 -3.32 -12.69 -11.95
N PRO A 161 -1.98 -12.51 -12.01
CA PRO A 161 -1.11 -13.30 -12.87
C PRO A 161 -1.06 -14.79 -12.50
N GLY A 162 -1.47 -15.16 -11.29
CA GLY A 162 -1.47 -16.53 -10.76
C GLY A 162 -1.13 -16.54 -9.28
N THR A 163 -1.24 -17.70 -8.63
CA THR A 163 -0.89 -17.88 -7.21
C THR A 163 0.22 -18.91 -6.99
N ASP A 164 0.61 -19.63 -8.04
CA ASP A 164 1.73 -20.56 -8.02
C ASP A 164 3.08 -19.84 -7.95
N VAL A 165 4.11 -20.60 -7.60
CA VAL A 165 5.48 -20.09 -7.42
C VAL A 165 5.99 -19.37 -8.66
N GLN A 166 5.75 -19.91 -9.87
CA GLN A 166 6.27 -19.33 -11.11
C GLN A 166 5.59 -18.01 -11.45
N ALA A 167 4.28 -17.91 -11.24
CA ALA A 167 3.54 -16.66 -11.38
C ALA A 167 4.03 -15.59 -10.39
N VAL A 168 4.27 -15.95 -9.13
CA VAL A 168 4.77 -15.03 -8.11
C VAL A 168 6.19 -14.56 -8.43
N MET A 169 7.10 -15.46 -8.78
CA MET A 169 8.48 -15.09 -9.17
C MET A 169 8.50 -14.20 -10.41
N SER A 170 7.66 -14.51 -11.41
CA SER A 170 7.49 -13.67 -12.60
C SER A 170 6.98 -12.27 -12.25
N PHE A 171 6.04 -12.16 -11.32
CA PHE A 171 5.56 -10.86 -10.82
C PHE A 171 6.67 -10.09 -10.10
N MET A 172 7.41 -10.72 -9.19
CA MET A 172 8.55 -10.09 -8.49
C MET A 172 9.62 -9.61 -9.47
N LYS A 173 9.88 -10.36 -10.55
CA LYS A 173 10.80 -9.93 -11.61
C LYS A 173 10.31 -8.67 -12.32
N LYS A 174 8.99 -8.56 -12.57
CA LYS A 174 8.40 -7.33 -13.10
C LYS A 174 8.52 -6.18 -12.09
N VAL A 175 8.30 -6.43 -10.79
CA VAL A 175 8.47 -5.44 -9.72
C VAL A 175 9.90 -4.92 -9.65
N LYS A 176 10.91 -5.78 -9.79
CA LYS A 176 12.31 -5.37 -9.87
C LYS A 176 12.58 -4.44 -11.04
N ASN A 177 12.08 -4.78 -12.22
CA ASN A 177 12.32 -4.03 -13.46
C ASN A 177 11.40 -2.81 -13.64
N ALA A 178 10.38 -2.67 -12.79
CA ALA A 178 9.44 -1.56 -12.85
C ALA A 178 10.13 -0.24 -12.49
N LYS A 179 9.66 0.82 -13.14
CA LYS A 179 10.15 2.18 -12.91
C LYS A 179 9.24 2.91 -11.94
N GLU A 180 9.87 3.77 -11.17
CA GLU A 180 9.19 4.70 -10.30
C GLU A 180 8.45 5.75 -11.14
N MET A 181 7.17 5.91 -10.85
CA MET A 181 6.27 6.87 -11.48
C MET A 181 5.75 7.82 -10.42
N LYS A 182 5.89 9.12 -10.66
CA LYS A 182 5.28 10.13 -9.80
C LYS A 182 3.78 10.19 -10.03
N ILE A 183 3.04 10.23 -8.94
CA ILE A 183 1.61 10.48 -8.97
C ILE A 183 1.25 11.62 -8.02
N ASP A 184 0.24 12.35 -8.42
CA ASP A 184 -0.49 13.27 -7.59
C ASP A 184 -1.27 12.51 -6.55
N ASN A 185 -1.43 13.19 -5.43
CA ASN A 185 -2.33 12.77 -4.41
C ASN A 185 -3.25 13.93 -4.06
N TRP A 186 -4.54 13.74 -4.22
CA TRP A 186 -5.48 14.75 -3.76
C TRP A 186 -6.02 14.33 -2.41
N HIS A 187 -5.76 15.19 -1.45
CA HIS A 187 -6.44 15.17 -0.16
C HIS A 187 -7.68 16.03 -0.29
N ILE A 188 -8.86 15.42 -0.12
CA ILE A 188 -10.14 16.10 -0.30
C ILE A 188 -10.76 16.35 1.08
N LEU A 189 -11.15 17.59 1.35
CA LEU A 189 -11.95 17.95 2.50
C LEU A 189 -13.36 18.30 2.03
N MET A 190 -14.35 17.49 2.42
CA MET A 190 -15.76 17.77 2.12
C MET A 190 -16.45 18.40 3.33
N ARG A 191 -16.82 19.67 3.22
CA ARG A 191 -17.66 20.37 4.21
C ARG A 191 -19.13 20.28 3.79
N MET A 192 -19.98 19.76 4.68
CA MET A 192 -21.44 19.71 4.50
C MET A 192 -22.13 20.80 5.32
N ARG A 193 -23.14 21.46 4.75
CA ARG A 193 -23.95 22.46 5.46
C ARG A 193 -24.74 21.81 6.60
N ALA A 194 -24.84 22.52 7.73
CA ALA A 194 -25.76 22.15 8.81
C ALA A 194 -27.23 22.23 8.32
N PRO A 195 -28.09 21.23 8.62
CA PRO A 195 -29.52 21.28 8.38
C PRO A 195 -30.14 22.43 9.16
N LYS A 196 -31.15 23.07 8.57
CA LYS A 196 -31.82 24.23 9.18
C LYS A 196 -32.71 23.86 10.39
N GLU A 197 -33.06 22.58 10.53
CA GLU A 197 -33.87 22.05 11.64
C GLU A 197 -33.35 20.66 12.07
N GLY A 198 -33.30 20.42 13.39
CA GLY A 198 -32.82 19.18 14.02
C GLY A 198 -31.65 19.40 15.01
N SER A 199 -31.62 18.63 16.10
CA SER A 199 -30.49 18.66 17.05
C SER A 199 -29.22 18.24 16.34
N CYS A 200 -28.22 19.13 16.40
CA CYS A 200 -26.85 18.84 16.03
C CYS A 200 -26.09 18.50 17.31
N ASP A 201 -26.51 17.47 18.06
CA ASP A 201 -25.64 16.87 19.07
C ASP A 201 -24.76 15.82 18.39
N PRO A 202 -23.60 15.42 18.96
CA PRO A 202 -22.95 14.22 18.48
C PRO A 202 -24.03 13.15 18.38
N ILE A 203 -23.91 12.29 17.39
CA ILE A 203 -24.51 10.99 17.45
C ILE A 203 -24.17 10.41 18.84
N ALA A 204 -25.05 10.56 19.83
CA ALA A 204 -25.24 9.57 20.87
C ALA A 204 -25.35 8.27 20.08
N PRO A 205 -24.59 7.22 20.43
CA PRO A 205 -24.23 6.13 19.53
C PRO A 205 -25.43 5.80 18.65
N LEU A 206 -25.36 6.18 17.37
CA LEU A 206 -26.31 5.69 16.40
C LEU A 206 -26.14 4.19 16.56
N GLU A 207 -27.19 3.53 16.99
CA GLU A 207 -27.31 2.10 16.87
C GLU A 207 -27.88 1.91 15.47
N PRO A 208 -27.08 1.49 14.46
CA PRO A 208 -25.64 1.20 14.48
C PRO A 208 -24.77 2.41 14.07
N PRO A 209 -23.48 2.46 14.50
CA PRO A 209 -22.61 3.59 14.22
C PRO A 209 -22.48 3.77 12.71
N LEU A 210 -22.32 5.02 12.27
CA LEU A 210 -22.12 5.32 10.86
C LEU A 210 -20.84 4.62 10.41
N GLU A 211 -20.97 3.45 9.78
CA GLU A 211 -19.83 2.70 9.22
C GLU A 211 -19.34 3.45 7.99
N LEU A 212 -18.43 4.41 8.23
CA LEU A 212 -17.71 5.04 7.14
C LEU A 212 -16.76 4.01 6.52
N PRO A 213 -16.68 3.94 5.18
CA PRO A 213 -15.63 3.18 4.52
C PRO A 213 -14.26 3.59 5.09
N HIS A 214 -13.30 2.67 5.17
CA HIS A 214 -11.93 2.94 5.64
C HIS A 214 -11.25 4.14 4.93
N SER A 215 -11.73 4.44 3.72
CA SER A 215 -11.32 5.57 2.91
C SER A 215 -11.87 6.93 3.37
N LEU A 216 -12.78 6.99 4.35
CA LEU A 216 -13.42 8.22 4.84
C LEU A 216 -13.24 8.39 6.35
N HIS A 217 -12.74 9.54 6.79
CA HIS A 217 -12.63 9.89 8.23
C HIS A 217 -13.45 11.14 8.55
N ALA A 218 -14.03 11.18 9.75
CA ALA A 218 -14.76 12.34 10.23
C ALA A 218 -13.84 13.30 10.99
N VAL A 219 -13.60 14.51 10.48
CA VAL A 219 -12.55 15.41 10.98
C VAL A 219 -13.11 16.66 11.63
N HIS A 220 -13.87 16.47 12.71
CA HIS A 220 -14.51 17.52 13.51
C HIS A 220 -15.74 18.19 12.86
N ARG A 221 -16.44 19.04 13.62
CA ARG A 221 -17.49 19.92 13.10
C ARG A 221 -16.91 21.27 12.73
N VAL A 222 -17.40 21.84 11.63
CA VAL A 222 -17.21 23.25 11.30
C VAL A 222 -18.09 24.08 12.26
N SER A 223 -17.54 25.13 12.87
CA SER A 223 -18.30 26.01 13.78
C SER A 223 -19.54 26.60 13.06
N PRO A 224 -20.72 26.72 13.71
CA PRO A 224 -21.87 27.42 13.15
C PRO A 224 -21.57 28.89 12.76
N THR A 225 -20.53 29.46 13.36
CA THR A 225 -20.05 30.83 13.12
C THR A 225 -18.92 30.91 12.09
N ASP A 226 -18.51 29.80 11.48
CA ASP A 226 -17.53 29.82 10.38
C ASP A 226 -18.21 30.40 9.14
N ASP A 227 -17.69 31.49 8.58
CA ASP A 227 -18.23 32.14 7.39
C ASP A 227 -18.22 31.20 6.16
N LEU A 228 -17.41 30.14 6.18
CA LEU A 228 -17.37 29.09 5.16
C LEU A 228 -18.51 28.06 5.29
N ASN A 229 -19.29 28.08 6.38
CA ASN A 229 -20.39 27.15 6.65
C ASN A 229 -21.62 27.38 5.73
N MET A 230 -21.54 28.36 4.83
CA MET A 230 -22.57 28.70 3.85
C MET A 230 -22.39 27.98 2.51
N VAL A 231 -21.32 27.20 2.27
CA VAL A 231 -21.05 26.57 0.97
C VAL A 231 -20.59 25.13 1.16
N CYS A 232 -21.13 24.18 0.38
CA CYS A 232 -20.47 22.88 0.21
C CYS A 232 -19.15 23.14 -0.52
N SER A 233 -18.07 23.33 0.23
CA SER A 233 -16.75 23.58 -0.32
C SER A 233 -15.97 22.26 -0.36
N LEU A 234 -15.54 21.88 -1.56
CA LEU A 234 -14.53 20.86 -1.78
C LEU A 234 -13.18 21.57 -1.73
N HIS A 235 -12.37 21.28 -0.71
CA HIS A 235 -10.96 21.71 -0.74
C HIS A 235 -10.11 20.52 -1.18
N CYS A 236 -9.52 20.62 -2.37
CA CYS A 236 -8.50 19.70 -2.83
C CYS A 236 -7.14 20.29 -2.47
N PHE A 237 -6.38 19.59 -1.64
CA PHE A 237 -4.96 19.89 -1.42
C PHE A 237 -4.16 18.91 -2.26
N GLU A 238 -3.30 19.45 -3.13
CA GLU A 238 -2.27 18.70 -3.83
C GLU A 238 -1.10 18.51 -2.86
N GLU A 239 -0.83 17.27 -2.47
CA GLU A 239 0.33 16.95 -1.64
C GLU A 239 1.42 16.33 -2.53
N LEU A 240 2.66 16.81 -2.35
CA LEU A 240 3.81 16.55 -3.21
C LEU A 240 4.02 15.06 -3.57
N SER A 241 4.33 14.85 -4.84
CA SER A 241 4.64 13.61 -5.57
C SER A 241 4.85 12.34 -4.75
N LYS A 242 3.97 11.35 -4.95
CA LYS A 242 4.14 9.96 -4.48
C LYS A 242 4.73 9.08 -5.56
N THR A 243 5.29 7.94 -5.18
CA THR A 243 5.90 7.01 -6.15
C THR A 243 5.12 5.70 -6.23
N PHE A 244 4.63 5.37 -7.42
CA PHE A 244 4.20 4.01 -7.76
C PHE A 244 5.23 3.31 -8.61
N LEU A 245 5.19 1.99 -8.63
CA LEU A 245 5.88 1.22 -9.64
C LEU A 245 4.93 0.98 -10.81
N GLY A 246 5.37 1.37 -12.01
CA GLY A 246 4.64 1.11 -13.24
C GLY A 246 5.50 0.38 -14.27
N HIS A 247 4.82 -0.28 -15.21
CA HIS A 247 5.45 -0.96 -16.34
C HIS A 247 5.32 -0.13 -17.64
N HIS A 248 6.12 -0.45 -18.66
CA HIS A 248 6.14 0.25 -19.97
C HIS A 248 4.77 0.35 -20.69
N SER A 249 3.77 -0.42 -20.25
CA SER A 249 2.39 -0.42 -20.74
C SER A 249 1.41 0.26 -19.77
N ALA A 250 1.90 1.02 -18.79
CA ALA A 250 1.06 1.87 -17.96
C ALA A 250 0.36 2.88 -18.86
N PHE A 251 -0.97 2.86 -18.84
CA PHE A 251 -1.77 3.80 -19.61
C PHE A 251 -2.10 5.00 -18.73
N TYR A 252 -1.92 6.20 -19.27
CA TYR A 252 -2.47 7.41 -18.68
C TYR A 252 -3.99 7.30 -18.69
N GLN A 253 -4.56 6.96 -17.53
CA GLN A 253 -5.97 7.15 -17.26
C GLN A 253 -6.07 8.01 -16.00
N GLU A 254 -6.78 9.13 -16.11
CA GLU A 254 -7.40 9.76 -14.95
C GLU A 254 -8.27 8.69 -14.29
N THR A 255 -7.74 8.04 -13.26
CA THR A 255 -8.48 7.00 -12.56
C THR A 255 -9.31 7.72 -11.50
N ALA A 256 -10.43 8.29 -11.95
CA ALA A 256 -11.38 8.94 -11.08
C ALA A 256 -12.05 7.89 -10.18
N PHE A 257 -11.78 7.94 -8.88
CA PHE A 257 -12.60 7.26 -7.89
C PHE A 257 -13.94 8.01 -7.79
N ASP A 258 -15.03 7.37 -8.24
CA ASP A 258 -16.39 7.87 -8.05
C ASP A 258 -16.78 7.74 -6.57
N ILE A 259 -16.60 8.81 -5.80
CA ILE A 259 -17.16 8.90 -4.44
C ILE A 259 -18.64 9.22 -4.58
N ARG A 260 -19.47 8.18 -4.65
CA ARG A 260 -20.90 8.31 -4.35
C ARG A 260 -21.10 8.41 -2.85
N ALA A 261 -21.05 9.63 -2.32
CA ALA A 261 -21.62 9.92 -1.02
C ALA A 261 -23.15 9.89 -1.14
N LYS A 262 -23.82 8.85 -0.59
CA LYS A 262 -25.25 8.93 -0.31
C LYS A 262 -25.43 9.84 0.90
N SER A 263 -26.03 11.00 0.66
CA SER A 263 -26.38 12.00 1.66
C SER A 263 -27.37 11.42 2.68
N SER A 264 -26.92 11.19 3.91
CA SER A 264 -27.83 11.05 5.06
C SER A 264 -27.31 11.60 6.39
N SER A 265 -26.13 12.23 6.49
CA SER A 265 -25.63 12.72 7.80
C SER A 265 -24.61 13.86 7.72
N ASN A 266 -24.61 14.71 8.75
CA ASN A 266 -23.72 15.87 8.94
C ASN A 266 -22.32 15.47 9.39
N CYS A 267 -21.51 14.96 8.46
CA CYS A 267 -20.10 14.67 8.72
C CYS A 267 -19.22 15.49 7.76
N LEU A 268 -18.17 16.10 8.29
CA LEU A 268 -16.95 16.32 7.51
C LEU A 268 -16.49 14.93 7.09
N LEU A 269 -16.36 14.68 5.79
CA LEU A 269 -15.85 13.42 5.28
C LEU A 269 -14.51 13.71 4.61
N GLU A 270 -13.46 13.06 5.07
CA GLU A 270 -12.13 13.10 4.46
C GLU A 270 -11.89 11.83 3.65
N PRO A 271 -11.99 11.86 2.31
CA PRO A 271 -11.35 10.89 1.45
C PRO A 271 -9.86 10.81 1.75
N ARG A 272 -9.37 9.60 2.08
CA ARG A 272 -7.95 9.41 2.36
C ARG A 272 -7.12 9.87 1.17
N HIS A 273 -7.30 9.35 -0.05
CA HIS A 273 -6.46 9.75 -1.19
C HIS A 273 -7.11 9.54 -2.56
N TYR A 274 -6.87 10.49 -3.46
CA TYR A 274 -7.14 10.42 -4.92
C TYR A 274 -5.82 10.42 -5.69
N PHE A 275 -5.77 9.81 -6.87
CA PHE A 275 -4.55 9.72 -7.67
C PHE A 275 -4.75 10.22 -9.11
N SER A 276 -3.96 11.19 -9.53
CA SER A 276 -3.71 11.53 -10.94
C SER A 276 -2.20 11.43 -11.21
N SER A 277 -1.75 11.26 -12.45
CA SER A 277 -0.30 11.21 -12.76
C SER A 277 0.13 12.50 -13.43
N LEU A 278 1.26 13.09 -13.01
CA LEU A 278 1.84 14.27 -13.67
C LEU A 278 2.46 13.90 -15.01
N SER A 279 2.12 14.68 -16.04
CA SER A 279 2.86 14.72 -17.31
C SER A 279 4.21 15.39 -17.12
N ASN A 280 5.30 14.75 -17.55
CA ASN A 280 6.52 15.46 -17.95
C ASN A 280 6.42 15.85 -19.42
#